data_AF-A0A660YIP9-F1
#
_entry.id   AF-A0A660YIP9-F1
#
_cell.length_a   1.000
_cell.length_b   1.000
_cell.length_c   1.000
_cell.angle_alpha   90.00
_cell.angle_beta   90.00
_cell.angle_gamma   90.00
#
_symmetry.space_group_name_H-M   'P 1'
#
loop_
_entity.id
_entity.type
_entity.pdbx_description
1 polymer ?
#
loop_
_entity_poly.entity_id
_entity_poly.type
_entity_poly.pdbx_seq_one_letter_code
_entity_poly.pdbx_strand_id
1 'polypeptide(L)'
;MADLNKIMIDVQRKSSNVENSIKELLGKYEILYREGNKIFHRERIATGSIEGLENFHRLIQIIRRNRDVIGSLLRGVNNLRPISDFKFVEEEISQASKKKLIKRKKKPVKTESVETEFVEIMPEYYEEISEE
;
A
#
# COMPACT_ATOMS: atom_id res chain seq x y z
N MET A 1 -21.93 -15.12 7.27
CA MET A 1 -20.68 -15.29 8.03
C MET A 1 -19.72 -16.26 7.35
N ALA A 2 -19.86 -17.58 7.50
CA ALA A 2 -18.88 -18.56 6.97
C ALA A 2 -18.49 -18.35 5.49
N ASP A 3 -19.48 -18.05 4.62
CA ASP A 3 -19.24 -17.83 3.19
C ASP A 3 -18.48 -16.53 2.89
N LEU A 4 -18.70 -15.46 3.67
CA LEU A 4 -17.94 -14.20 3.56
C LEU A 4 -16.46 -14.38 3.94
N ASN A 5 -16.19 -15.13 5.01
CA ASN A 5 -14.83 -15.44 5.44
C ASN A 5 -14.11 -16.34 4.41
N LYS A 6 -14.85 -17.25 3.76
CA LYS A 6 -14.33 -18.05 2.63
C LYS A 6 -14.00 -17.18 1.41
N ILE A 7 -14.90 -16.27 1.02
CA ILE A 7 -14.66 -15.31 -0.07
C ILE A 7 -13.43 -14.43 0.22
N MET A 8 -13.27 -13.95 1.46
CA MET A 8 -12.10 -13.18 1.89
C MET A 8 -10.79 -13.96 1.70
N ILE A 9 -10.75 -15.22 2.13
CA ILE A 9 -9.58 -16.10 1.97
C ILE A 9 -9.28 -16.37 0.47
N ASP A 10 -10.31 -16.61 -0.34
CA ASP A 10 -10.14 -16.79 -1.79
C ASP A 10 -9.63 -15.53 -2.50
N VAL A 11 -10.06 -14.33 -2.07
CA VAL A 11 -9.56 -13.05 -2.60
C VAL A 11 -8.11 -12.80 -2.16
N GLN A 12 -7.77 -13.02 -0.88
CA GLN A 12 -6.40 -12.92 -0.37
C GLN A 12 -5.46 -13.86 -1.14
N ARG A 13 -5.87 -15.12 -1.35
CA ARG A 13 -5.10 -16.12 -2.11
C ARG A 13 -4.93 -15.72 -3.57
N LYS A 14 -5.98 -15.24 -4.24
CA LYS A 14 -5.91 -14.74 -5.63
C LYS A 14 -4.97 -13.54 -5.74
N SER A 15 -5.02 -12.59 -4.80
CA SER A 15 -4.14 -11.42 -4.76
C SER A 15 -2.66 -11.83 -4.64
N SER A 16 -2.32 -12.72 -3.71
CA SER A 16 -0.94 -13.20 -3.54
C SER A 16 -0.44 -13.99 -4.77
N ASN A 17 -1.30 -14.80 -5.40
CA ASN A 17 -0.97 -15.47 -6.66
C ASN A 17 -0.64 -14.45 -7.77
N VAL A 18 -1.46 -13.41 -7.94
CA VAL A 18 -1.23 -12.35 -8.94
C VAL A 18 0.07 -11.60 -8.67
N GLU A 19 0.34 -11.21 -7.42
CA GLU A 19 1.59 -10.55 -7.01
C GLU A 19 2.82 -11.40 -7.36
N ASN A 20 2.77 -12.71 -7.07
CA ASN A 20 3.86 -13.63 -7.38
C ASN A 20 4.05 -13.83 -8.89
N SER A 21 2.97 -13.96 -9.67
CA SER A 21 3.06 -14.03 -11.13
C SER A 21 3.62 -12.74 -11.76
N ILE A 22 3.33 -11.56 -11.19
CA ILE A 22 3.91 -10.29 -11.63
C ILE A 22 5.43 -10.26 -11.36
N LYS A 23 5.88 -10.70 -10.18
CA LYS A 23 7.31 -10.79 -9.84
C LYS A 23 8.05 -11.77 -10.76
N GLU A 24 7.47 -12.94 -11.02
CA GLU A 24 8.05 -13.96 -11.91
C GLU A 24 8.16 -13.44 -13.35
N LEU A 25 7.11 -12.77 -13.84
CA LEU A 25 7.10 -12.17 -15.18
C LEU A 25 8.13 -11.03 -15.31
N LEU A 26 8.28 -10.20 -14.27
CA LEU A 26 9.30 -9.15 -14.23
C LEU A 26 10.71 -9.73 -14.37
N GLY A 27 11.04 -10.75 -13.58
CA GLY A 27 12.34 -11.44 -13.64
C GLY A 27 12.62 -12.06 -15.02
N LYS A 28 11.61 -12.68 -15.65
CA LYS A 28 11.72 -13.19 -17.03
C LYS A 28 12.03 -12.08 -18.03
N TYR A 29 11.36 -10.92 -17.92
CA TYR A 29 11.63 -9.77 -18.78
C TYR A 29 13.00 -9.12 -18.53
N GLU A 30 13.51 -9.11 -17.29
CA GLU A 30 14.85 -8.63 -16.98
C GLU A 30 15.96 -9.52 -17.57
N ILE A 31 15.80 -10.84 -17.50
CA ILE A 31 16.73 -11.80 -18.11
C ILE A 31 16.71 -11.65 -19.64
N LEU A 32 15.52 -11.61 -20.24
CA LEU A 32 15.34 -11.46 -21.69
C LEU A 32 15.93 -10.14 -22.21
N TYR A 33 15.71 -9.02 -21.49
CA TYR A 33 16.31 -7.74 -21.83
C TYR A 33 17.84 -7.78 -21.75
N ARG A 34 18.40 -8.42 -20.71
CA ARG A 34 19.85 -8.51 -20.48
C ARG A 34 20.56 -9.31 -21.58
N GLU A 35 20.09 -10.51 -21.87
CA GLU A 35 20.69 -11.36 -22.90
C GLU A 35 20.41 -10.83 -24.31
N GLY A 36 19.24 -10.23 -24.56
CA GLY A 36 18.94 -9.54 -25.82
C GLY A 36 19.92 -8.40 -26.13
N ASN A 37 20.19 -7.51 -25.17
CA ASN A 37 21.19 -6.43 -25.34
C ASN A 37 22.60 -6.98 -25.54
N LYS A 38 22.98 -8.03 -24.81
CA LYS A 38 24.29 -8.68 -24.91
C LYS A 38 24.52 -9.30 -26.31
N ILE A 39 23.51 -9.95 -26.87
CA ILE A 39 23.54 -10.42 -28.27
C ILE A 39 23.62 -9.22 -29.22
N PHE A 40 22.76 -8.20 -29.06
CA PHE A 40 22.75 -7.03 -29.93
C PHE A 40 24.08 -6.28 -29.97
N HIS A 41 24.74 -6.11 -28.81
CA HIS A 41 26.07 -5.50 -28.76
C HIS A 41 27.15 -6.39 -29.36
N ARG A 42 27.06 -7.73 -29.24
CA ARG A 42 27.97 -8.66 -29.91
C ARG A 42 27.85 -8.55 -31.43
N GLU A 43 26.64 -8.66 -31.97
CA GLU A 43 26.42 -8.59 -33.42
C GLU A 43 26.76 -7.21 -33.97
N ARG A 44 26.40 -6.11 -33.30
CA ARG A 44 26.80 -4.75 -33.71
C ARG A 44 28.34 -4.51 -33.72
N ILE A 45 29.13 -5.38 -33.10
CA ILE A 45 30.60 -5.34 -33.15
C ILE A 45 31.15 -6.32 -34.21
N ALA A 46 30.46 -7.43 -34.46
CA ALA A 46 30.89 -8.48 -35.38
C ALA A 46 30.42 -8.26 -36.84
N THR A 47 29.26 -7.63 -37.06
CA THR A 47 28.65 -7.47 -38.38
C THR A 47 28.86 -6.07 -38.95
N GLY A 48 29.37 -5.99 -40.19
CA GLY A 48 29.42 -4.74 -40.97
C GLY A 48 28.09 -4.36 -41.65
N SER A 49 27.04 -5.17 -41.51
CA SER A 49 25.70 -4.90 -42.04
C SER A 49 24.73 -4.47 -40.93
N ILE A 50 23.85 -3.53 -41.27
CA ILE A 50 22.82 -2.96 -40.39
C ILE A 50 21.47 -3.67 -40.58
N GLU A 51 21.32 -4.44 -41.66
CA GLU A 51 20.08 -5.09 -42.05
C GLU A 51 19.64 -6.15 -41.02
N GLY A 52 18.35 -6.15 -40.65
CA GLY A 52 17.81 -6.97 -39.56
C GLY A 52 18.20 -6.52 -38.14
N LEU A 53 19.40 -5.96 -37.94
CA LEU A 53 19.91 -5.50 -36.65
C LEU A 53 19.04 -4.36 -36.06
N GLU A 54 18.50 -3.49 -36.89
CA GLU A 54 17.47 -2.51 -36.49
C GLU A 54 16.20 -3.16 -35.93
N ASN A 55 15.69 -4.21 -36.56
CA ASN A 55 14.48 -4.89 -36.11
C ASN A 55 14.72 -5.61 -34.78
N PHE A 56 15.90 -6.19 -34.59
CA PHE A 56 16.31 -6.76 -33.31
C PHE A 56 16.43 -5.69 -32.22
N HIS A 57 16.98 -4.50 -32.53
CA HIS A 57 17.00 -3.36 -31.61
C HIS A 57 15.58 -2.90 -31.23
N ARG A 58 14.66 -2.79 -32.21
CA ARG A 58 13.25 -2.43 -31.96
C ARG A 58 12.58 -3.45 -31.02
N LEU A 59 12.82 -4.75 -31.20
CA LEU A 59 12.33 -5.80 -30.29
C LEU A 59 12.89 -5.64 -28.86
N ILE A 60 14.17 -5.34 -28.70
CA ILE A 60 14.79 -5.09 -27.38
C ILE A 60 14.16 -3.88 -26.67
N GLN A 61 13.83 -2.80 -27.41
CA GLN A 61 13.14 -1.65 -26.83
C GLN A 61 11.67 -1.96 -26.46
N ILE A 62 11.00 -2.88 -27.17
CA ILE A 62 9.68 -3.40 -26.76
C ILE A 62 9.80 -4.22 -25.47
N ILE A 63 10.77 -5.14 -25.39
CA ILE A 63 11.05 -5.95 -24.20
C ILE A 63 11.34 -5.05 -22.99
N ARG A 64 12.09 -3.96 -23.18
CA ARG A 64 12.33 -2.93 -22.15
C ARG A 64 11.03 -2.26 -21.68
N ARG A 65 10.20 -1.78 -22.60
CA ARG A 65 8.93 -1.12 -22.28
C ARG A 65 8.01 -2.05 -21.50
N ASN A 66 7.93 -3.32 -21.90
CA ASN A 66 7.13 -4.32 -21.20
C ASN A 66 7.65 -4.55 -19.77
N ARG A 67 8.97 -4.69 -19.56
CA ARG A 67 9.58 -4.73 -18.23
C ARG A 67 9.18 -3.52 -17.38
N ASP A 68 9.27 -2.32 -17.94
CA ASP A 68 9.01 -1.07 -17.23
C ASP A 68 7.51 -0.91 -16.88
N VAL A 69 6.60 -1.42 -17.72
CA VAL A 69 5.16 -1.56 -17.43
C VAL A 69 4.92 -2.58 -16.30
N ILE A 70 5.54 -3.75 -16.34
CA ILE A 70 5.37 -4.79 -15.30
C ILE A 70 5.93 -4.32 -13.94
N GLY A 71 7.07 -3.63 -13.93
CA GLY A 71 7.61 -3.01 -12.72
C GLY A 71 6.73 -1.88 -12.18
N SER A 72 5.96 -1.22 -13.03
CA SER A 72 4.96 -0.22 -12.63
C SER A 72 3.68 -0.89 -12.09
N LEU A 73 3.25 -2.00 -12.68
CA LEU A 73 2.16 -2.85 -12.16
C LEU A 73 2.50 -3.42 -10.77
N LEU A 74 3.73 -3.91 -10.56
CA LEU A 74 4.18 -4.42 -9.26
C LEU A 74 4.16 -3.31 -8.19
N ARG A 75 4.64 -2.10 -8.53
CA ARG A 75 4.55 -0.94 -7.63
C ARG A 75 3.09 -0.55 -7.37
N GLY A 76 2.22 -0.64 -8.38
CA GLY A 76 0.77 -0.44 -8.21
C GLY A 76 0.17 -1.40 -7.19
N VAL A 77 0.45 -2.70 -7.31
CA VAL A 77 -0.01 -3.73 -6.35
C VAL A 77 0.54 -3.48 -4.94
N ASN A 78 1.84 -3.18 -4.82
CA ASN A 78 2.48 -2.92 -3.52
C ASN A 78 1.98 -1.62 -2.84
N ASN A 79 1.46 -0.66 -3.61
CA ASN A 79 0.90 0.60 -3.09
C ASN A 79 -0.58 0.48 -2.69
N LEU A 80 -1.26 -0.63 -3.00
CA LEU A 80 -2.60 -0.92 -2.47
C LEU A 80 -2.50 -1.34 -1.00
N ARG A 81 -3.52 -1.01 -0.20
CA ARG A 81 -3.61 -1.49 1.18
C ARG A 81 -3.61 -3.03 1.19
N PRO A 82 -2.71 -3.71 1.93
CA PRO A 82 -2.60 -5.16 1.86
C PRO A 82 -3.92 -5.87 2.20
N ILE A 83 -4.35 -6.80 1.34
CA ILE A 83 -5.61 -7.53 1.54
C ILE A 83 -5.51 -8.48 2.75
N SER A 84 -4.30 -8.78 3.23
CA SER A 84 -4.03 -9.42 4.53
C SER A 84 -4.57 -8.66 5.74
N ASP A 85 -4.66 -7.33 5.63
CA ASP A 85 -4.97 -6.44 6.74
C ASP A 85 -6.49 -6.22 6.87
N PHE A 86 -7.24 -6.58 5.83
CA PHE A 86 -8.69 -6.67 5.87
C PHE A 86 -9.09 -7.90 6.69
N LYS A 87 -9.71 -7.63 7.84
CA LYS A 87 -10.42 -8.60 8.66
C LYS A 87 -11.83 -8.07 8.88
N PHE A 88 -12.84 -8.91 8.69
CA PHE A 88 -14.17 -8.59 9.19
C PHE A 88 -14.12 -8.55 10.71
N VAL A 89 -14.30 -7.36 11.29
CA VAL A 89 -14.57 -7.22 12.72
C VAL A 89 -15.99 -7.72 12.93
N GLU A 90 -16.14 -8.86 13.59
CA GLU A 90 -17.44 -9.28 14.10
C GLU A 90 -17.78 -8.34 15.27
N GLU A 91 -18.62 -7.34 15.00
CA GLU A 91 -19.20 -6.52 16.07
C GLU A 91 -20.05 -7.42 16.96
N GLU A 92 -19.52 -7.75 18.15
CA GLU A 92 -20.34 -8.19 19.26
C GLU A 92 -21.33 -7.06 19.58
N ILE A 93 -22.54 -7.13 19.02
CA ILE A 93 -23.68 -6.32 19.44
C ILE A 93 -23.86 -6.59 20.93
N SER A 94 -23.38 -5.67 21.76
CA SER A 94 -23.10 -5.95 23.16
C SER A 94 -24.40 -6.28 23.88
N GLN A 95 -24.64 -7.56 24.18
CA GLN A 95 -25.73 -7.97 25.05
C GLN A 95 -25.57 -7.23 26.37
N ALA A 96 -26.50 -6.32 26.66
CA ALA A 96 -26.27 -5.20 27.57
C ALA A 96 -25.75 -5.63 28.94
N SER A 97 -24.43 -5.55 29.13
CA SER A 97 -23.76 -6.05 30.32
C SER A 97 -24.14 -5.14 31.49
N LYS A 98 -25.00 -5.66 32.37
CA LYS A 98 -25.62 -4.88 33.45
C LYS A 98 -24.55 -4.18 34.28
N LYS A 99 -24.48 -2.84 34.18
CA LYS A 99 -23.52 -1.99 34.91
C LYS A 99 -23.52 -2.36 36.40
N LYS A 100 -22.51 -3.11 36.86
CA LYS A 100 -22.31 -3.39 38.28
C LYS A 100 -21.94 -2.09 38.97
N LEU A 101 -22.90 -1.50 39.68
CA LEU A 101 -22.76 -0.21 40.35
C LEU A 101 -21.77 -0.33 41.52
N ILE A 102 -20.49 -0.02 41.29
CA ILE A 102 -19.45 -0.06 42.32
C ILE A 102 -19.71 1.07 43.34
N LYS A 103 -20.36 0.73 44.45
CA LYS A 103 -20.53 1.63 45.61
C LYS A 103 -19.16 1.91 46.26
N ARG A 104 -18.46 2.94 45.77
CA ARG A 104 -17.30 3.52 46.48
C ARG A 104 -17.76 3.96 47.88
N LYS A 105 -17.19 3.37 48.93
CA LYS A 105 -17.38 3.87 50.31
C LYS A 105 -16.76 5.28 50.39
N LYS A 106 -17.53 6.27 50.85
CA LYS A 106 -17.00 7.61 51.15
C LYS A 106 -15.98 7.49 52.30
N LYS A 107 -14.79 8.08 52.15
CA LYS A 107 -14.02 8.60 53.29
C LYS A 107 -14.59 9.99 53.64
N PRO A 108 -14.54 10.42 54.91
CA PRO A 108 -15.05 11.74 55.30
C PRO A 108 -14.21 12.86 54.71
N VAL A 109 -14.87 13.97 54.38
CA VAL A 109 -14.25 15.24 53.98
C VAL A 109 -14.04 16.09 55.24
N LYS A 110 -13.00 16.92 55.23
CA LYS A 110 -12.99 18.18 55.98
C LYS A 110 -12.93 19.36 55.00
N THR A 111 -13.80 20.33 55.24
CA THR A 111 -13.89 21.68 54.67
C THR A 111 -12.79 22.59 55.28
N GLU A 112 -12.60 23.88 54.95
CA GLU A 112 -13.29 24.89 54.11
C GLU A 112 -12.29 25.61 53.15
N SER A 113 -12.65 26.34 52.07
CA SER A 113 -13.91 26.44 51.30
C SER A 113 -13.73 26.03 49.81
N VAL A 114 -13.48 26.82 48.75
CA VAL A 114 -13.28 28.27 48.47
C VAL A 114 -13.83 28.58 47.04
N GLU A 115 -14.07 29.84 46.67
CA GLU A 115 -14.63 30.30 45.37
C GLU A 115 -13.77 31.45 44.76
N THR A 116 -13.73 31.76 43.46
CA THR A 116 -14.38 31.21 42.23
C THR A 116 -13.35 30.48 41.30
N GLU A 117 -12.92 30.81 40.06
CA GLU A 117 -13.25 31.82 39.01
C GLU A 117 -12.75 31.39 37.59
N PHE A 118 -13.20 32.06 36.51
CA PHE A 118 -12.78 31.87 35.10
C PHE A 118 -11.51 32.63 34.68
N VAL A 119 -10.71 32.03 33.78
CA VAL A 119 -10.06 32.72 32.63
C VAL A 119 -10.05 31.75 31.44
N GLU A 120 -10.30 32.25 30.22
CA GLU A 120 -10.26 31.50 28.96
C GLU A 120 -8.82 31.24 28.47
N ILE A 121 -8.65 30.26 27.58
CA ILE A 121 -7.48 30.20 26.69
C ILE A 121 -8.02 30.20 25.26
N MET A 122 -7.69 31.24 24.51
CA MET A 122 -8.24 31.54 23.18
C MET A 122 -7.80 30.53 22.09
N PRO A 123 -8.57 30.41 21.00
CA PRO A 123 -8.07 29.88 19.74
C PRO A 123 -7.23 30.94 19.01
N GLU A 124 -6.09 30.54 18.43
CA GLU A 124 -5.41 31.35 17.41
C GLU A 124 -6.04 31.10 16.04
N TYR A 125 -6.46 32.18 15.37
CA TYR A 125 -6.92 32.19 13.99
C TYR A 125 -5.90 32.91 13.08
N TYR A 126 -6.04 32.71 11.77
CA TYR A 126 -5.16 33.25 10.73
C TYR A 126 -5.34 34.75 10.49
N GLU A 127 -4.27 35.40 10.02
CA GLU A 127 -4.23 36.35 8.90
C GLU A 127 -2.81 36.23 8.30
N GLU A 128 -2.63 35.79 7.04
CA GLU A 128 -2.72 36.59 5.81
C GLU A 128 -1.73 37.78 5.77
N ILE A 129 -0.76 37.69 4.85
CA ILE A 129 0.05 38.82 4.38
C ILE A 129 0.08 38.72 2.85
N SER A 130 -0.32 39.80 2.17
CA SER A 130 -0.31 39.93 0.71
C SER A 130 0.52 41.12 0.27
N GLU A 131 1.28 40.92 -0.81
CA GLU A 131 1.79 41.91 -1.80
C GLU A 131 2.14 43.35 -1.35
N GLU A 132 3.44 43.68 -1.44
CA GLU A 132 3.94 44.79 -2.28
C GLU A 132 5.27 44.37 -2.95
#